data_AF-T0G4D6-F1
#
_entry.id   AF-T0G4D6-F1
#
_cell.length_a   1.000
_cell.length_b   1.000
_cell.length_c   1.000
_cell.angle_alpha   90.00
_cell.angle_beta   90.00
_cell.angle_gamma   90.00
#
_symmetry.space_group_name_H-M   'P 1'
#
loop_
_entity.id
_entity.type
_entity.pdbx_description
1 polymer ?
#
loop_
_entity_poly.entity_id
_entity_poly.type
_entity_poly.pdbx_seq_one_letter_code
_entity_poly.pdbx_strand_id
1 'polypeptide(L)'
;MLYQSGLKSYKKKTSYKPYIFAALILILGGTGFFLRQSIKNLFAGDRKILLEKERKNIQQQISSGTLEEGAVKNFQNAAKDYVHANPSDELGYFYVALGNYNSFLLNGFSFDSGTLVKLAYSGFNDFLQEDGSYLPILEEMYRNALRAKAIDPVMSENPDNETMIAFGETIKQHLSRKSLTHLLNSIPYDKIGPEFKIGYTWIAILGASLSGDTEFLKRNLASPESTGSILLTEREAHFLTGLSEFRAGQYVSSLNFIRKVRNENEDFITIGSWILEAKIFRLQNLHAKSIAILEELYPKAEDRREEIVKLAKEIIEEKPTLKTKLNLESDR
;
A
#
# COMPACT_ATOMS: atom_id res chain seq x y z
N MET A 1 -69.15 11.74 -76.04
CA MET A 1 -68.44 13.03 -76.04
C MET A 1 -68.88 13.78 -74.80
N LEU A 2 -67.92 14.34 -74.07
CA LEU A 2 -68.08 15.34 -72.99
C LEU A 2 -68.74 14.86 -71.69
N TYR A 3 -68.49 15.41 -70.49
CA TYR A 3 -67.34 16.03 -69.81
C TYR A 3 -67.90 16.35 -68.40
N GLN A 4 -67.12 16.01 -67.36
CA GLN A 4 -67.19 16.32 -65.92
C GLN A 4 -68.31 17.23 -65.34
N SER A 5 -68.75 16.94 -64.09
CA SER A 5 -68.22 17.66 -62.91
C SER A 5 -68.75 17.09 -61.59
N GLY A 6 -67.92 17.10 -60.52
CA GLY A 6 -68.47 17.02 -59.17
C GLY A 6 -67.65 16.44 -58.02
N LEU A 7 -66.37 16.08 -58.16
CA LEU A 7 -65.54 15.75 -56.98
C LEU A 7 -64.47 16.83 -56.78
N LYS A 8 -64.74 17.74 -55.83
CA LYS A 8 -63.76 18.71 -55.33
C LYS A 8 -62.61 17.94 -54.67
N SER A 9 -61.49 17.82 -55.39
CA SER A 9 -60.21 17.36 -54.84
C SER A 9 -59.73 18.37 -53.80
N TYR A 10 -59.97 18.08 -52.51
CA TYR A 10 -59.36 18.81 -51.41
C TYR A 10 -57.86 18.45 -51.35
N LYS A 11 -57.00 19.27 -51.97
CA LYS A 11 -55.54 19.17 -51.74
C LYS A 11 -55.29 19.53 -50.28
N LYS A 12 -55.12 18.53 -49.42
CA LYS A 12 -54.69 18.70 -48.03
C LYS A 12 -53.29 19.34 -48.07
N LYS A 13 -53.16 20.62 -47.73
CA LYS A 13 -51.86 21.31 -47.63
C LYS A 13 -51.00 20.52 -46.63
N THR A 14 -50.00 19.80 -47.10
CA THR A 14 -49.06 19.08 -46.25
C THR A 14 -48.31 20.12 -45.43
N SER A 15 -48.59 20.17 -44.13
CA SER A 15 -47.96 21.12 -43.22
C SER A 15 -46.58 20.58 -42.87
N TYR A 16 -45.51 21.25 -43.30
CA TYR A 16 -44.12 20.94 -42.93
C TYR A 16 -43.75 21.46 -41.53
N LYS A 17 -44.66 22.18 -40.86
CA LYS A 17 -44.48 22.71 -39.51
C LYS A 17 -43.98 21.70 -38.47
N PRO A 18 -44.48 20.45 -38.37
CA PRO A 18 -43.99 19.51 -37.36
C PRO A 18 -42.55 19.04 -37.61
N TYR A 19 -42.12 18.92 -38.86
CA TYR A 19 -40.73 18.57 -39.21
C TYR A 19 -39.77 19.72 -38.94
N ILE A 20 -40.19 20.95 -39.24
CA ILE A 20 -39.42 22.16 -38.92
C ILE A 20 -39.30 22.29 -37.39
N PHE A 21 -40.38 22.08 -36.63
CA PHE A 21 -40.32 22.09 -35.17
C PHE A 21 -39.42 20.99 -34.59
N ALA A 22 -39.47 19.77 -35.13
CA ALA A 22 -38.59 18.68 -34.71
C ALA A 22 -37.12 18.98 -35.00
N ALA A 23 -36.80 19.51 -36.19
CA ALA A 23 -35.45 19.96 -36.53
C ALA A 23 -34.99 21.10 -35.61
N LEU A 24 -35.86 22.05 -35.27
CA LEU A 24 -35.54 23.17 -34.40
C LEU A 24 -35.30 22.71 -32.95
N ILE A 25 -36.06 21.73 -32.46
CA ILE A 25 -35.83 21.10 -31.14
C ILE A 25 -34.51 20.31 -31.14
N LEU A 26 -34.19 19.59 -32.22
CA LEU A 26 -32.91 18.87 -32.33
C LEU A 26 -31.71 19.83 -32.40
N ILE A 27 -31.83 20.93 -33.13
CA ILE A 27 -30.78 21.95 -33.21
C ILE A 27 -30.62 22.67 -31.87
N LEU A 28 -31.71 23.05 -31.19
CA LEU A 28 -31.68 23.67 -29.86
C LEU A 28 -31.17 22.69 -28.78
N GLY A 29 -31.57 21.41 -28.86
CA GLY A 29 -31.08 20.36 -27.98
C GLY A 29 -29.60 20.09 -28.18
N GLY A 30 -29.15 20.02 -29.44
CA GLY A 30 -27.73 19.88 -29.80
C GLY A 30 -26.90 21.07 -29.34
N THR A 31 -27.31 22.30 -29.65
CA THR A 31 -26.60 23.51 -29.20
C THR A 31 -26.60 23.65 -27.69
N GLY A 32 -27.71 23.34 -27.01
CA GLY A 32 -27.77 23.31 -25.55
C GLY A 32 -26.83 22.26 -24.93
N PHE A 33 -26.72 21.07 -25.56
CA PHE A 33 -25.79 20.03 -25.14
C PHE A 33 -24.32 20.47 -25.31
N PHE A 34 -23.95 21.01 -26.47
CA PHE A 34 -22.60 21.51 -26.72
C PHE A 34 -22.24 22.70 -25.83
N LEU A 35 -23.14 23.66 -25.62
CA LEU A 35 -22.92 24.78 -24.69
C LEU A 35 -22.73 24.30 -23.26
N ARG A 36 -23.55 23.35 -22.79
CA ARG A 36 -23.39 22.74 -21.46
C ARG A 36 -22.04 22.03 -21.35
N GLN A 37 -21.59 21.37 -22.40
CA GLN A 37 -20.30 20.67 -22.41
C GLN A 37 -19.12 21.65 -22.45
N SER A 38 -19.19 22.73 -23.24
CA SER A 38 -18.19 23.80 -23.25
C SER A 38 -18.07 24.50 -21.90
N ILE A 39 -19.20 24.80 -21.24
CA ILE A 39 -19.21 25.38 -19.89
C ILE A 39 -18.59 24.41 -18.87
N LYS A 40 -18.97 23.13 -18.92
CA LYS A 40 -18.34 22.09 -18.07
C LYS A 40 -16.83 22.02 -18.27
N ASN A 41 -16.35 22.08 -19.52
CA ASN A 41 -14.92 22.02 -19.84
C ASN A 41 -14.17 23.26 -19.33
N LEU A 42 -14.77 24.45 -19.38
CA LEU A 42 -14.21 25.68 -18.80
C LEU A 42 -14.04 25.56 -17.28
N PHE A 43 -15.10 25.16 -16.57
CA PHE A 43 -15.02 24.95 -15.12
C PHE A 43 -14.08 23.81 -14.73
N ALA A 44 -13.97 22.77 -15.57
CA ALA A 44 -12.99 21.70 -15.38
C ALA A 44 -11.54 22.22 -15.49
N GLY A 45 -11.28 23.11 -16.45
CA GLY A 45 -9.98 23.79 -16.60
C GLY A 45 -9.61 24.63 -15.37
N ASP A 46 -10.53 25.46 -14.88
CA ASP A 46 -10.32 26.28 -13.68
C ASP A 46 -10.05 25.43 -12.43
N ARG A 47 -10.80 24.33 -12.26
CA ARG A 47 -10.58 23.37 -11.17
C ARG A 47 -9.25 22.64 -11.30
N LYS A 48 -8.80 22.31 -12.52
CA LYS A 48 -7.49 21.71 -12.76
C LYS A 48 -6.37 22.66 -12.35
N ILE A 49 -6.49 23.95 -12.70
CA ILE A 49 -5.51 24.98 -12.32
C ILE A 49 -5.46 25.13 -10.79
N LEU A 50 -6.62 25.16 -10.13
CA LEU A 50 -6.68 25.22 -8.66
C LEU A 50 -6.01 23.99 -8.02
N LEU A 51 -6.30 22.81 -8.53
CA LEU A 51 -5.72 21.55 -8.04
C LEU A 51 -4.20 21.51 -8.19
N GLU A 52 -3.67 21.94 -9.34
CA GLU A 52 -2.23 22.07 -9.57
C GLU A 52 -1.59 23.12 -8.67
N LYS A 53 -2.30 24.21 -8.36
CA LYS A 53 -1.83 25.24 -7.42
C LYS A 53 -1.71 24.65 -6.01
N GLU A 54 -2.71 23.93 -5.52
CA GLU A 54 -2.66 23.27 -4.22
C GLU A 54 -1.58 22.18 -4.16
N ARG A 55 -1.40 21.41 -5.23
CA ARG A 55 -0.29 20.45 -5.35
C ARG A 55 1.06 21.14 -5.15
N LYS A 56 1.31 22.23 -5.87
CA LYS A 56 2.58 22.97 -5.78
C LYS A 56 2.79 23.56 -4.39
N ASN A 57 1.74 24.05 -3.74
CA ASN A 57 1.78 24.55 -2.37
C ASN A 57 2.23 23.44 -1.40
N ILE A 58 1.62 22.25 -1.47
CA ILE A 58 2.04 21.11 -0.65
C ILE A 58 3.48 20.71 -0.92
N GLN A 59 3.88 20.60 -2.19
CA GLN A 59 5.24 20.21 -2.52
C GLN A 59 6.27 21.20 -1.97
N GLN A 60 5.95 22.50 -2.03
CA GLN A 60 6.78 23.54 -1.43
C GLN A 60 6.87 23.38 0.10
N GLN A 61 5.74 23.17 0.78
CA GLN A 61 5.72 22.97 2.23
C GLN A 61 6.47 21.71 2.68
N ILE A 62 6.38 20.62 1.92
CA ILE A 62 7.16 19.40 2.15
C ILE A 62 8.65 19.71 2.05
N SER A 63 9.06 20.42 0.99
CA SER A 63 10.47 20.76 0.78
C SER A 63 11.04 21.70 1.86
N SER A 64 10.20 22.54 2.48
CA SER A 64 10.58 23.42 3.59
C SER A 64 10.43 22.79 4.98
N GLY A 65 9.88 21.58 5.08
CA GLY A 65 9.62 20.91 6.35
C GLY A 65 8.52 21.55 7.20
N THR A 66 7.61 22.31 6.57
CA THR A 66 6.54 23.08 7.24
C THR A 66 5.16 22.64 6.75
N LEU A 67 4.97 21.34 6.54
CA LEU A 67 3.70 20.79 6.05
C LEU A 67 2.61 20.91 7.12
N GLU A 68 1.56 21.67 6.80
CA GLU A 68 0.42 21.87 7.70
C GLU A 68 -0.74 20.92 7.37
N GLU A 69 -1.42 20.43 8.40
CA GLU A 69 -2.61 19.57 8.25
C GLU A 69 -3.72 20.27 7.44
N GLY A 70 -3.89 21.58 7.62
CA GLY A 70 -4.84 22.39 6.86
C GLY A 70 -4.55 22.40 5.35
N ALA A 71 -3.27 22.45 4.96
CA ALA A 71 -2.89 22.41 3.55
C ALA A 71 -3.19 21.05 2.91
N VAL A 72 -2.93 19.94 3.63
CA VAL A 72 -3.26 18.59 3.17
C VAL A 72 -4.78 18.41 3.01
N LYS A 73 -5.58 18.89 3.97
CA LYS A 73 -7.05 18.85 3.86
C LYS A 73 -7.56 19.65 2.66
N ASN A 74 -7.01 20.85 2.42
CA ASN A 74 -7.40 21.68 1.28
C ASN A 74 -7.11 20.98 -0.06
N PHE A 75 -5.93 20.38 -0.19
CA PHE A 75 -5.57 19.62 -1.40
C PHE A 75 -6.45 18.39 -1.60
N GLN A 76 -6.72 17.61 -0.54
CA GLN A 76 -7.62 16.46 -0.60
C GLN A 76 -9.03 16.88 -1.06
N ASN A 77 -9.56 17.98 -0.51
CA ASN A 77 -10.86 18.52 -0.90
C ASN A 77 -10.86 18.97 -2.36
N ALA A 78 -9.84 19.72 -2.80
CA ALA A 78 -9.71 20.14 -4.19
C ALA A 78 -9.63 18.94 -5.15
N ALA A 79 -8.92 17.88 -4.78
CA ALA A 79 -8.83 16.65 -5.57
C ALA A 79 -10.18 15.93 -5.64
N LYS A 80 -10.91 15.81 -4.52
CA LYS A 80 -12.26 15.22 -4.47
C LYS A 80 -13.25 16.03 -5.30
N ASP A 81 -13.22 17.36 -5.23
CA ASP A 81 -14.05 18.25 -6.03
C ASP A 81 -13.75 18.19 -7.53
N TYR A 82 -12.49 17.95 -7.88
CA TYR A 82 -12.06 17.73 -9.26
C TYR A 82 -12.57 16.40 -9.79
N VAL A 83 -12.42 15.30 -9.05
CA VAL A 83 -12.97 13.98 -9.40
C VAL A 83 -14.50 14.05 -9.58
N HIS A 84 -15.20 14.78 -8.70
CA HIS A 84 -16.65 14.92 -8.82
C HIS A 84 -17.08 15.63 -10.11
N ALA A 85 -16.30 16.62 -10.57
CA ALA A 85 -16.53 17.28 -11.86
C ALA A 85 -16.06 16.45 -13.06
N ASN A 86 -14.97 15.70 -12.91
CA ASN A 86 -14.24 15.01 -13.96
C ASN A 86 -13.96 13.54 -13.59
N PRO A 87 -15.00 12.68 -13.48
CA PRO A 87 -14.84 11.31 -12.99
C PRO A 87 -14.10 10.36 -13.96
N SER A 88 -13.81 10.82 -15.18
CA SER A 88 -13.05 10.07 -16.18
C SER A 88 -11.61 10.57 -16.33
N ASP A 89 -11.18 11.52 -15.51
CA ASP A 89 -9.82 12.03 -15.49
C ASP A 89 -9.04 11.34 -14.35
N GLU A 90 -8.01 10.59 -14.73
CA GLU A 90 -7.14 9.81 -13.84
C GLU A 90 -6.39 10.69 -12.83
N LEU A 91 -6.07 11.94 -13.20
CA LEU A 91 -5.27 12.85 -12.40
C LEU A 91 -5.95 13.16 -11.07
N GLY A 92 -7.28 13.29 -11.09
CA GLY A 92 -8.07 13.52 -9.89
C GLY A 92 -7.91 12.39 -8.89
N TYR A 93 -8.02 11.14 -9.34
CA TYR A 93 -7.85 9.96 -8.50
C TYR A 93 -6.41 9.82 -7.99
N PHE A 94 -5.41 10.08 -8.84
CA PHE A 94 -4.01 10.11 -8.43
C PHE A 94 -3.75 11.14 -7.32
N TYR A 95 -4.29 12.35 -7.45
CA TYR A 95 -4.14 13.39 -6.42
C TYR A 95 -4.94 13.13 -5.15
N VAL A 96 -6.09 12.47 -5.22
CA VAL A 96 -6.76 11.96 -4.01
C VAL A 96 -5.87 10.92 -3.31
N ALA A 97 -5.20 10.04 -4.05
CA ALA A 97 -4.27 9.08 -3.47
C ALA A 97 -3.07 9.79 -2.81
N LEU A 98 -2.42 10.72 -3.52
CA LEU A 98 -1.31 11.52 -2.99
C LEU A 98 -1.71 12.31 -1.73
N GLY A 99 -2.91 12.90 -1.72
CA GLY A 99 -3.41 13.61 -0.54
C GLY A 99 -3.58 12.69 0.67
N ASN A 100 -4.06 11.45 0.45
CA ASN A 100 -4.15 10.45 1.50
C ASN A 100 -2.77 9.95 1.96
N TYR A 101 -1.80 9.79 1.05
CA TYR A 101 -0.42 9.49 1.42
C TYR A 101 0.16 10.57 2.34
N ASN A 102 0.03 11.84 2.00
CA ASN A 102 0.49 12.94 2.85
C ASN A 102 -0.24 13.00 4.20
N SER A 103 -1.55 12.74 4.21
CA SER A 103 -2.32 12.66 5.46
C SER A 103 -1.87 11.50 6.34
N PHE A 104 -1.50 10.36 5.74
CA PHE A 104 -0.97 9.22 6.47
C PHE A 104 0.37 9.57 7.16
N LEU A 105 1.25 10.30 6.48
CA LEU A 105 2.51 10.78 7.08
C LEU A 105 2.27 11.76 8.23
N LEU A 106 1.30 12.68 8.08
CA LEU A 106 0.95 13.63 9.14
C LEU A 106 0.34 12.97 10.38
N ASN A 107 -0.30 11.81 10.22
CA ASN A 107 -0.84 11.07 11.36
C ASN A 107 0.24 10.38 12.21
N GLY A 108 1.52 10.60 11.91
CA GLY A 108 2.63 10.19 12.78
C GLY A 108 3.23 8.83 12.44
N PHE A 109 2.85 8.20 11.32
CA PHE A 109 3.54 7.01 10.86
C PHE A 109 4.96 7.35 10.44
N SER A 110 5.93 6.71 11.09
CA SER A 110 7.35 6.91 10.84
C SER A 110 7.93 5.73 10.06
N PHE A 111 8.63 6.03 8.95
CA PHE A 111 9.38 5.06 8.17
C PHE A 111 10.75 4.76 8.81
N ASP A 112 10.77 4.37 10.07
CA ASP A 112 11.98 4.06 10.83
C ASP A 112 12.32 2.56 10.86
N SER A 113 13.54 2.26 11.29
CA SER A 113 14.07 0.89 11.41
C SER A 113 13.34 0.06 12.47
N GLY A 114 12.89 0.66 13.57
CA GLY A 114 12.20 -0.04 14.65
C GLY A 114 10.84 -0.59 14.20
N THR A 115 10.05 0.26 13.55
CA THR A 115 8.76 -0.12 12.95
C THR A 115 8.96 -1.16 11.85
N LEU A 116 9.99 -0.99 11.00
CA LEU A 116 10.36 -1.95 9.96
C LEU A 116 10.66 -3.34 10.51
N VAL A 117 11.51 -3.42 11.53
CA VAL A 117 11.96 -4.68 12.15
C VAL A 117 10.81 -5.41 12.82
N LYS A 118 9.96 -4.67 13.56
CA LYS A 118 8.76 -5.24 14.19
C LYS A 118 7.85 -5.85 13.13
N LEU A 119 7.47 -5.07 12.11
CA LEU A 119 6.59 -5.52 11.04
C LEU A 119 7.19 -6.64 10.18
N ALA A 120 8.51 -6.65 9.97
CA ALA A 120 9.18 -7.73 9.28
C ALA A 120 9.13 -9.05 10.06
N TYR A 121 8.99 -8.99 11.39
CA TYR A 121 8.88 -10.15 12.25
C TYR A 121 7.42 -10.63 12.41
N SER A 122 6.53 -9.76 12.91
CA SER A 122 5.14 -10.08 13.26
C SER A 122 4.19 -10.03 12.05
N GLY A 123 4.48 -9.18 11.06
CA GLY A 123 3.59 -8.89 9.95
C GLY A 123 2.61 -7.74 10.26
N PHE A 124 1.90 -7.27 9.22
CA PHE A 124 1.01 -6.10 9.34
C PHE A 124 -0.27 -6.31 10.13
N ASN A 125 -0.77 -7.54 10.23
CA ASN A 125 -2.06 -7.79 10.88
C ASN A 125 -2.02 -7.41 12.37
N ASP A 126 -0.93 -7.73 13.05
CA ASP A 126 -0.75 -7.42 14.46
C ASP A 126 -0.68 -5.90 14.68
N PHE A 127 0.04 -5.19 13.81
CA PHE A 127 0.11 -3.72 13.84
C PHE A 127 -1.25 -3.05 13.61
N LEU A 128 -2.05 -3.55 12.67
CA LEU A 128 -3.38 -3.00 12.39
C LEU A 128 -4.38 -3.26 13.53
N GLN A 129 -4.15 -4.28 14.36
CA GLN A 129 -4.96 -4.53 15.56
C GLN A 129 -4.61 -3.55 16.68
N GLU A 130 -3.35 -3.14 16.78
CA GLU A 130 -2.88 -2.16 17.77
C GLU A 130 -3.35 -0.74 17.43
N ASP A 131 -3.29 -0.34 16.15
CA ASP A 131 -3.74 0.99 15.70
C ASP A 131 -4.44 0.95 14.33
N GLY A 132 -5.77 0.83 14.37
CA GLY A 132 -6.63 0.83 13.20
C GLY A 132 -6.89 2.21 12.58
N SER A 133 -6.39 3.31 13.18
CA SER A 133 -6.72 4.68 12.75
C SER A 133 -6.22 5.01 11.35
N TYR A 134 -5.12 4.38 10.91
CA TYR A 134 -4.53 4.57 9.59
C TYR A 134 -5.29 3.85 8.47
N LEU A 135 -6.03 2.79 8.81
CA LEU A 135 -6.59 1.87 7.83
C LEU A 135 -7.50 2.58 6.80
N PRO A 136 -8.45 3.47 7.19
CA PRO A 136 -9.29 4.17 6.23
C PRO A 136 -8.50 5.03 5.23
N ILE A 137 -7.46 5.72 5.70
CA ILE A 137 -6.62 6.59 4.86
C ILE A 137 -5.85 5.74 3.83
N LEU A 138 -5.28 4.62 4.28
CA LEU A 138 -4.56 3.68 3.43
C LEU A 138 -5.48 3.02 2.41
N GLU A 139 -6.70 2.67 2.81
CA GLU A 139 -7.70 2.13 1.90
C GLU A 139 -8.09 3.14 0.82
N GLU A 140 -8.35 4.39 1.19
CA GLU A 140 -8.66 5.45 0.24
C GLU A 140 -7.48 5.70 -0.70
N MET A 141 -6.26 5.78 -0.17
CA MET A 141 -5.04 5.94 -0.98
C MET A 141 -4.94 4.82 -2.03
N TYR A 142 -4.96 3.56 -1.58
CA TYR A 142 -4.79 2.40 -2.44
C TYR A 142 -5.92 2.28 -3.49
N ARG A 143 -7.19 2.46 -3.08
CA ARG A 143 -8.33 2.38 -4.02
C ARG A 143 -8.25 3.45 -5.10
N ASN A 144 -7.85 4.69 -4.75
CA ASN A 144 -7.77 5.77 -5.72
C ASN A 144 -6.56 5.63 -6.65
N ALA A 145 -5.42 5.13 -6.15
CA ALA A 145 -4.26 4.82 -6.98
C ALA A 145 -4.56 3.73 -8.04
N LEU A 146 -5.29 2.67 -7.63
CA LEU A 146 -5.79 1.65 -8.55
C LEU A 146 -6.79 2.20 -9.57
N ARG A 147 -7.69 3.10 -9.15
CA ARG A 147 -8.65 3.75 -10.06
C ARG A 147 -7.97 4.62 -11.10
N ALA A 148 -6.97 5.41 -10.70
CA ALA A 148 -6.16 6.20 -11.64
C ALA A 148 -5.54 5.30 -12.72
N LYS A 149 -4.90 4.20 -12.29
CA LYS A 149 -4.31 3.19 -13.18
C LYS A 149 -5.33 2.51 -14.10
N ALA A 150 -6.56 2.29 -13.62
CA ALA A 150 -7.62 1.66 -14.39
C ALA A 150 -8.24 2.59 -15.46
N ILE A 151 -8.21 3.91 -15.24
CA ILE A 151 -8.74 4.92 -16.17
C ILE A 151 -7.74 5.17 -17.31
N ASP A 152 -6.47 5.40 -16.97
CA ASP A 152 -5.41 5.59 -17.96
C ASP A 152 -4.23 4.64 -17.66
N PRO A 153 -3.95 3.67 -18.55
CA PRO A 153 -2.77 2.82 -18.44
C PRO A 153 -1.45 3.58 -18.42
N VAL A 154 -1.35 4.83 -18.89
CA VAL A 154 -0.14 5.65 -18.73
C VAL A 154 0.21 5.87 -17.25
N MET A 155 -0.78 5.86 -16.35
CA MET A 155 -0.53 5.85 -14.90
C MET A 155 0.12 4.57 -14.38
N SER A 156 0.23 3.51 -15.20
CA SER A 156 1.07 2.34 -14.90
C SER A 156 2.57 2.59 -15.08
N GLU A 157 2.93 3.62 -15.85
CA GLU A 157 4.30 4.07 -16.02
C GLU A 157 4.69 5.15 -15.01
N ASN A 158 3.73 5.65 -14.22
CA ASN A 158 3.96 6.64 -13.18
C ASN A 158 4.51 5.95 -11.91
N PRO A 159 5.81 6.13 -11.58
CA PRO A 159 6.46 5.43 -10.47
C PRO A 159 5.88 5.79 -9.09
N ASP A 160 5.37 7.02 -8.93
CA ASP A 160 4.78 7.48 -7.68
C ASP A 160 3.44 6.79 -7.42
N ASN A 161 2.62 6.64 -8.48
CA ASN A 161 1.35 5.92 -8.39
C ASN A 161 1.59 4.43 -8.09
N GLU A 162 2.54 3.80 -8.77
CA GLU A 162 2.93 2.41 -8.48
C GLU A 162 3.48 2.24 -7.07
N THR A 163 4.20 3.24 -6.53
CA THR A 163 4.68 3.21 -5.14
C THR A 163 3.51 3.22 -4.14
N MET A 164 2.49 4.06 -4.34
CA MET A 164 1.29 4.06 -3.49
C MET A 164 0.51 2.74 -3.60
N ILE A 165 0.43 2.16 -4.81
CA ILE A 165 -0.17 0.84 -5.02
C ILE A 165 0.62 -0.22 -4.24
N ALA A 166 1.95 -0.26 -4.39
CA ALA A 166 2.82 -1.20 -3.71
C ALA A 166 2.74 -1.06 -2.19
N PHE A 167 2.60 0.17 -1.68
CA PHE A 167 2.37 0.43 -0.27
C PHE A 167 1.05 -0.20 0.21
N GLY A 168 -0.04 0.03 -0.51
CA GLY A 168 -1.34 -0.58 -0.21
C GLY A 168 -1.33 -2.11 -0.28
N GLU A 169 -0.65 -2.69 -1.28
CA GLU A 169 -0.49 -4.14 -1.42
C GLU A 169 0.34 -4.75 -0.29
N THR A 170 1.36 -4.05 0.18
CA THR A 170 2.21 -4.47 1.30
C THR A 170 1.39 -4.58 2.60
N ILE A 171 0.50 -3.63 2.83
CA ILE A 171 -0.32 -3.57 4.05
C ILE A 171 -1.48 -4.56 3.99
N LYS A 172 -2.22 -4.58 2.88
CA LYS A 172 -3.39 -5.46 2.73
C LYS A 172 -3.02 -6.93 2.49
N GLN A 173 -1.78 -7.18 2.06
CA GLN A 173 -1.27 -8.53 1.75
C GLN A 173 -2.16 -9.31 0.77
N HIS A 174 -2.81 -8.62 -0.17
CA HIS A 174 -3.63 -9.29 -1.19
C HIS A 174 -2.76 -10.04 -2.20
N LEU A 175 -1.61 -9.46 -2.57
CA LEU A 175 -0.65 -10.10 -3.45
C LEU A 175 0.08 -11.25 -2.74
N SER A 176 0.34 -12.31 -3.51
CA SER A 176 1.34 -13.30 -3.10
C SER A 176 2.68 -12.60 -2.86
N ARG A 177 3.47 -13.11 -1.92
CA ARG A 177 4.82 -12.60 -1.62
C ARG A 177 5.68 -12.42 -2.88
N LYS A 178 5.63 -13.38 -3.81
CA LYS A 178 6.36 -13.32 -5.08
C LYS A 178 5.86 -12.19 -5.99
N SER A 179 4.54 -12.01 -6.06
CA SER A 179 3.91 -10.95 -6.85
C SER A 179 4.22 -9.56 -6.29
N LEU A 180 4.21 -9.41 -4.96
CA LEU A 180 4.59 -8.17 -4.29
C LEU A 180 6.05 -7.81 -4.60
N THR A 181 6.96 -8.78 -4.50
CA THR A 181 8.37 -8.54 -4.83
C THR A 181 8.58 -8.20 -6.30
N HIS A 182 7.81 -8.81 -7.21
CA HIS A 182 7.85 -8.45 -8.63
C HIS A 182 7.39 -7.01 -8.88
N LEU A 183 6.29 -6.60 -8.23
CA LEU A 183 5.81 -5.22 -8.28
C LEU A 183 6.88 -4.25 -7.78
N LEU A 184 7.44 -4.49 -6.59
CA LEU A 184 8.49 -3.64 -6.01
C LEU A 184 9.72 -3.53 -6.92
N ASN A 185 10.20 -4.66 -7.48
CA ASN A 185 11.33 -4.64 -8.43
C ASN A 185 11.03 -3.90 -9.74
N SER A 186 9.76 -3.74 -10.13
CA SER A 186 9.39 -3.09 -11.38
C SER A 186 9.40 -1.56 -11.30
N ILE A 187 9.41 -0.98 -10.09
CA ILE A 187 9.36 0.46 -9.87
C ILE A 187 10.79 1.03 -10.02
N PRO A 188 11.04 1.92 -11.01
CA PRO A 188 12.36 2.52 -11.22
C PRO A 188 12.66 3.58 -10.15
N TYR A 189 13.53 3.26 -9.18
CA TYR A 189 13.85 4.11 -8.03
C TYR A 189 14.32 5.53 -8.39
N ASP A 190 15.06 5.67 -9.49
CA ASP A 190 15.59 6.94 -9.99
C ASP A 190 14.49 7.90 -10.46
N LYS A 191 13.31 7.37 -10.82
CA LYS A 191 12.16 8.14 -11.31
C LYS A 191 11.11 8.41 -10.24
N ILE A 192 11.27 7.88 -9.03
CA ILE A 192 10.38 8.12 -7.89
C ILE A 192 10.62 9.54 -7.34
N GLY A 193 9.53 10.26 -7.06
CA GLY A 193 9.57 11.56 -6.40
C GLY A 193 10.29 11.50 -5.04
N PRO A 194 11.08 12.52 -4.65
CA PRO A 194 11.82 12.51 -3.38
C PRO A 194 10.97 12.16 -2.14
N GLU A 195 9.72 12.60 -2.11
CA GLU A 195 8.74 12.37 -1.03
C GLU A 195 8.35 10.89 -0.85
N PHE A 196 8.54 10.07 -1.88
CA PHE A 196 8.20 8.65 -1.87
C PHE A 196 9.41 7.75 -1.65
N LYS A 197 10.64 8.25 -1.82
CA LYS A 197 11.86 7.43 -1.79
C LYS A 197 12.05 6.69 -0.46
N ILE A 198 11.79 7.36 0.66
CA ILE A 198 11.90 6.75 2.00
C ILE A 198 10.85 5.65 2.14
N GLY A 199 9.57 5.97 1.88
CA GLY A 199 8.46 5.02 1.96
C GLY A 199 8.66 3.80 1.05
N TYR A 200 9.09 4.02 -0.19
CA TYR A 200 9.42 2.97 -1.15
C TYR A 200 10.53 2.06 -0.63
N THR A 201 11.64 2.65 -0.16
CA THR A 201 12.77 1.88 0.38
C THR A 201 12.31 1.01 1.54
N TRP A 202 11.49 1.57 2.42
CA TRP A 202 10.97 0.91 3.60
C TRP A 202 10.11 -0.31 3.21
N ILE A 203 9.18 -0.17 2.26
CA ILE A 203 8.39 -1.33 1.77
C ILE A 203 9.19 -2.30 0.92
N ALA A 204 10.22 -1.85 0.22
CA ALA A 204 11.10 -2.73 -0.54
C ALA A 204 11.85 -3.69 0.39
N ILE A 205 12.44 -3.16 1.47
CA ILE A 205 13.14 -3.95 2.49
C ILE A 205 12.14 -4.86 3.22
N LEU A 206 10.98 -4.34 3.61
CA LEU A 206 9.95 -5.13 4.29
C LEU A 206 9.42 -6.27 3.41
N GLY A 207 9.04 -5.97 2.17
CA GLY A 207 8.54 -6.92 1.20
C GLY A 207 9.57 -8.00 0.87
N ALA A 208 10.84 -7.64 0.69
CA ALA A 208 11.92 -8.60 0.49
C ALA A 208 12.14 -9.50 1.73
N SER A 209 12.05 -8.92 2.93
CA SER A 209 12.15 -9.66 4.19
C SER A 209 10.97 -10.63 4.37
N LEU A 210 9.76 -10.23 4.04
CA LEU A 210 8.54 -11.06 4.15
C LEU A 210 8.43 -12.13 3.06
N SER A 211 8.97 -11.87 1.88
CA SER A 211 8.90 -12.80 0.74
C SER A 211 9.97 -13.89 0.75
N GLY A 212 11.08 -13.67 1.45
CA GLY A 212 12.25 -14.54 1.34
C GLY A 212 13.07 -14.30 0.07
N ASP A 213 12.89 -13.15 -0.60
CA ASP A 213 13.76 -12.74 -1.70
C ASP A 213 15.05 -12.13 -1.15
N THR A 214 15.99 -13.00 -0.83
CA THR A 214 17.26 -12.65 -0.18
C THR A 214 18.16 -11.81 -1.08
N GLU A 215 18.11 -12.00 -2.40
CA GLU A 215 18.90 -11.24 -3.37
C GLU A 215 18.36 -9.83 -3.56
N PHE A 216 17.03 -9.66 -3.61
CA PHE A 216 16.43 -8.33 -3.59
C PHE A 216 16.70 -7.60 -2.26
N LEU A 217 16.62 -8.29 -1.13
CA LEU A 217 16.94 -7.70 0.18
C LEU A 217 18.40 -7.23 0.24
N LYS A 218 19.36 -8.07 -0.14
CA LYS A 218 20.80 -7.72 -0.15
C LYS A 218 21.08 -6.50 -1.02
N ARG A 219 20.46 -6.40 -2.21
CA ARG A 219 20.62 -5.23 -3.08
C ARG A 219 20.12 -3.95 -2.42
N ASN A 220 18.97 -3.98 -1.74
CA ASN A 220 18.44 -2.82 -1.03
C ASN A 220 19.29 -2.47 0.21
N LEU A 221 19.77 -3.46 0.96
CA LEU A 221 20.63 -3.23 2.13
C LEU A 221 22.05 -2.77 1.75
N ALA A 222 22.55 -3.12 0.58
CA ALA A 222 23.85 -2.65 0.09
C ALA A 222 23.80 -1.22 -0.47
N SER A 223 22.60 -0.69 -0.75
CA SER A 223 22.41 0.68 -1.24
C SER A 223 22.56 1.68 -0.09
N PRO A 224 23.54 2.63 -0.16
CA PRO A 224 23.69 3.68 0.84
C PRO A 224 22.48 4.62 0.90
N GLU A 225 21.81 4.84 -0.23
CA GLU A 225 20.60 5.66 -0.32
C GLU A 225 19.46 5.03 0.49
N SER A 226 19.37 3.71 0.45
CA SER A 226 18.33 2.95 1.14
C SER A 226 18.59 2.84 2.65
N THR A 227 19.80 2.45 3.03
CA THR A 227 20.17 2.26 4.45
C THR A 227 20.32 3.57 5.20
N GLY A 228 20.86 4.61 4.56
CA GLY A 228 21.02 5.94 5.15
C GLY A 228 19.68 6.64 5.40
N SER A 229 18.68 6.38 4.57
CA SER A 229 17.35 7.00 4.71
C SER A 229 16.52 6.44 5.86
N ILE A 230 16.70 5.16 6.21
CA ILE A 230 15.95 4.48 7.29
C ILE A 230 16.77 4.38 8.58
N LEU A 231 18.07 4.72 8.53
CA LEU A 231 19.03 4.62 9.64
C LEU A 231 19.18 3.20 10.21
N LEU A 232 19.19 2.20 9.32
CA LEU A 232 19.35 0.80 9.71
C LEU A 232 20.74 0.52 10.29
N THR A 233 20.77 -0.06 11.48
CA THR A 233 22.00 -0.60 12.07
C THR A 233 22.37 -1.93 11.42
N GLU A 234 23.66 -2.29 11.51
CA GLU A 234 24.15 -3.60 11.04
C GLU A 234 23.40 -4.77 11.70
N ARG A 235 23.05 -4.60 12.99
CA ARG A 235 22.30 -5.60 13.76
C ARG A 235 20.90 -5.82 13.18
N GLU A 236 20.18 -4.74 12.86
CA GLU A 236 18.85 -4.82 12.25
C GLU A 236 18.92 -5.42 10.84
N ALA A 237 19.91 -5.01 10.03
CA ALA A 237 20.14 -5.56 8.70
C ALA A 237 20.41 -7.08 8.73
N HIS A 238 21.23 -7.54 9.68
CA HIS A 238 21.44 -8.97 9.91
C HIS A 238 20.17 -9.70 10.35
N PHE A 239 19.35 -9.09 11.21
CA PHE A 239 18.09 -9.70 11.66
C PHE A 239 17.08 -9.84 10.51
N LEU A 240 16.91 -8.79 9.69
CA LEU A 240 16.06 -8.81 8.49
C LEU A 240 16.54 -9.85 7.48
N THR A 241 17.86 -9.96 7.28
CA THR A 241 18.46 -10.99 6.42
C THR A 241 18.16 -12.39 6.94
N GLY A 242 18.34 -12.62 8.24
CA GLY A 242 18.02 -13.89 8.89
C GLY A 242 16.54 -14.28 8.75
N LEU A 243 15.61 -13.32 8.86
CA LEU A 243 14.18 -13.53 8.62
C LEU A 243 13.87 -13.89 7.17
N SER A 244 14.49 -13.20 6.22
CA SER A 244 14.32 -13.49 4.78
C SER A 244 14.82 -14.89 4.43
N GLU A 245 16.02 -15.25 4.88
CA GLU A 245 16.60 -16.58 4.64
C GLU A 245 15.80 -17.70 5.29
N PHE A 246 15.24 -17.48 6.49
CA PHE A 246 14.31 -18.42 7.11
C PHE A 246 13.11 -18.70 6.21
N ARG A 247 12.50 -17.64 5.65
CA ARG A 247 11.33 -17.74 4.77
C ARG A 247 11.67 -18.35 3.41
N ALA A 248 12.92 -18.21 2.96
CA ALA A 248 13.45 -18.89 1.79
C ALA A 248 13.79 -20.38 2.03
N GLY A 249 13.62 -20.89 3.26
CA GLY A 249 13.99 -22.27 3.63
C GLY A 249 15.50 -22.48 3.82
N GLN A 250 16.30 -21.41 3.84
CA GLN A 250 17.76 -21.44 3.98
C GLN A 250 18.17 -21.44 5.47
N TYR A 251 17.71 -22.45 6.22
CA TYR A 251 17.80 -22.49 7.68
C TYR A 251 19.22 -22.35 8.25
N VAL A 252 20.22 -23.00 7.64
CA VAL A 252 21.61 -22.92 8.13
C VAL A 252 22.17 -21.51 8.00
N SER A 253 21.89 -20.85 6.87
CA SER A 253 22.32 -19.48 6.64
C SER A 253 21.57 -18.51 7.57
N SER A 254 20.26 -18.70 7.73
CA SER A 254 19.44 -17.93 8.66
C SER A 254 19.99 -18.00 10.09
N LEU A 255 20.37 -19.20 10.57
CA LEU A 255 21.00 -19.39 11.88
C LEU A 255 22.29 -18.55 12.05
N ASN A 256 23.11 -18.44 11.01
CA ASN A 256 24.35 -17.66 11.05
C ASN A 256 24.10 -16.17 11.24
N PHE A 257 23.00 -15.64 10.70
CA PHE A 257 22.62 -14.24 10.89
C PHE A 257 21.95 -13.99 12.23
N ILE A 258 20.95 -14.80 12.60
CA ILE A 258 20.14 -14.55 13.79
C ILE A 258 20.92 -14.75 15.09
N ARG A 259 21.99 -15.56 15.09
CA ARG A 259 22.87 -15.70 16.26
C ARG A 259 23.80 -14.50 16.46
N LYS A 260 24.17 -13.78 15.39
CA LYS A 260 25.02 -12.58 15.47
C LYS A 260 24.32 -11.37 16.07
N VAL A 261 22.98 -11.35 16.03
CA VAL A 261 22.19 -10.21 16.51
C VAL A 261 21.82 -10.29 17.99
N ARG A 262 22.25 -11.33 18.69
CA ARG A 262 22.02 -11.48 20.13
C ARG A 262 22.98 -10.59 20.91
N ASN A 263 22.46 -9.96 21.95
CA ASN A 263 23.23 -9.20 22.93
C ASN A 263 22.84 -9.65 24.35
N GLU A 264 23.44 -9.03 25.36
CA GLU A 264 23.16 -9.32 26.77
C GLU A 264 21.76 -8.84 27.20
N ASN A 265 21.20 -7.86 26.48
CA ASN A 265 19.87 -7.34 26.75
C ASN A 265 18.80 -8.21 26.08
N GLU A 266 17.73 -8.54 26.80
CA GLU A 266 16.61 -9.31 26.25
C GLU A 266 15.64 -8.38 25.50
N ASP A 267 16.16 -7.71 24.47
CA ASP A 267 15.37 -6.83 23.60
C ASP A 267 14.60 -7.61 22.50
N PHE A 268 13.76 -6.89 21.76
CA PHE A 268 12.91 -7.47 20.72
C PHE A 268 13.67 -8.35 19.71
N ILE A 269 14.84 -7.89 19.24
CA ILE A 269 15.64 -8.62 18.25
C ILE A 269 16.26 -9.87 18.89
N THR A 270 16.79 -9.76 20.10
CA THR A 270 17.39 -10.90 20.80
C THR A 270 16.35 -11.98 21.07
N ILE A 271 15.21 -11.65 21.69
CA ILE A 271 14.12 -12.59 21.95
C ILE A 271 13.58 -13.17 20.63
N GLY A 272 13.36 -12.31 19.62
CA GLY A 272 12.91 -12.74 18.30
C GLY A 272 13.86 -13.72 17.62
N SER A 273 15.18 -13.53 17.77
CA SER A 273 16.19 -14.43 17.22
C SER A 273 16.21 -15.81 17.89
N TRP A 274 15.93 -15.88 19.19
CA TRP A 274 15.83 -17.14 19.93
C TRP A 274 14.60 -17.93 19.52
N ILE A 275 13.44 -17.26 19.44
CA ILE A 275 12.20 -17.88 18.97
C ILE A 275 12.35 -18.37 17.52
N LEU A 276 13.00 -17.59 16.66
CA LEU A 276 13.25 -17.98 15.28
C LEU A 276 14.20 -19.19 15.17
N GLU A 277 15.23 -19.26 16.01
CA GLU A 277 16.09 -20.45 16.09
C GLU A 277 15.31 -21.70 16.54
N ALA A 278 14.44 -21.57 17.54
CA ALA A 278 13.57 -22.67 17.96
C ALA A 278 12.66 -23.13 16.79
N LYS A 279 12.03 -22.18 16.07
CA LYS A 279 11.24 -22.47 14.86
C LYS A 279 12.06 -23.23 13.81
N ILE A 280 13.31 -22.83 13.56
CA ILE A 280 14.22 -23.53 12.65
C ILE A 280 14.48 -24.97 13.10
N PHE A 281 14.80 -25.18 14.38
CA PHE A 281 15.06 -26.53 14.90
C PHE A 281 13.84 -27.42 14.82
N ARG A 282 12.64 -26.90 15.10
CA ARG A 282 11.39 -27.63 14.86
C ARG A 282 11.28 -28.06 13.39
N LEU A 283 11.43 -27.14 12.44
CA LEU A 283 11.32 -27.42 11.00
C LEU A 283 12.40 -28.41 10.49
N GLN A 284 13.52 -28.52 11.20
CA GLN A 284 14.57 -29.51 10.95
C GLN A 284 14.37 -30.83 11.73
N ASN A 285 13.21 -31.06 12.34
CA ASN A 285 12.88 -32.22 13.19
C ASN A 285 13.77 -32.40 14.44
N LEU A 286 14.35 -31.31 14.94
CA LEU A 286 15.16 -31.25 16.16
C LEU A 286 14.31 -30.75 17.35
N HIS A 287 13.11 -31.31 17.54
CA HIS A 287 12.11 -30.85 18.51
C HIS A 287 12.66 -30.69 19.94
N ALA A 288 13.52 -31.59 20.41
CA ALA A 288 14.12 -31.52 21.74
C ALA A 288 15.01 -30.27 21.93
N LYS A 289 15.78 -29.88 20.89
CA LYS A 289 16.58 -28.66 20.93
C LYS A 289 15.69 -27.41 20.90
N SER A 290 14.62 -27.46 20.12
CA SER A 290 13.64 -26.38 20.08
C SER A 290 13.01 -26.13 21.45
N ILE A 291 12.52 -27.18 22.13
CA ILE A 291 11.95 -27.03 23.49
C ILE A 291 12.98 -26.53 24.49
N ALA A 292 14.22 -27.02 24.44
CA ALA A 292 15.27 -26.56 25.35
C ALA A 292 15.51 -25.04 25.23
N ILE A 293 15.50 -24.50 24.02
CA ILE A 293 15.61 -23.04 23.79
C ILE A 293 14.41 -22.30 24.39
N LEU A 294 13.19 -22.80 24.17
CA LEU A 294 11.97 -22.15 24.67
C LEU A 294 11.92 -22.16 26.20
N GLU A 295 12.36 -23.25 26.84
CA GLU A 295 12.49 -23.34 28.30
C GLU A 295 13.48 -22.35 28.89
N GLU A 296 14.61 -22.13 28.21
CA GLU A 296 15.62 -21.15 28.63
C GLU A 296 15.12 -19.71 28.46
N LEU A 297 14.36 -19.45 27.39
CA LEU A 297 13.89 -18.11 27.03
C LEU A 297 12.67 -17.68 27.85
N TYR A 298 11.75 -18.60 28.16
CA TYR A 298 10.48 -18.31 28.83
C TYR A 298 10.57 -17.42 30.09
N PRO A 299 11.49 -17.65 31.05
CA PRO A 299 11.59 -16.80 32.23
C PRO A 299 12.03 -15.36 31.91
N LYS A 300 12.71 -15.14 30.78
CA LYS A 300 13.31 -13.86 30.39
C LYS A 300 12.44 -13.02 29.46
N ALA A 301 11.49 -13.64 28.76
CA ALA A 301 10.71 -13.00 27.71
C ALA A 301 9.29 -12.64 28.16
N GLU A 302 9.17 -11.71 29.12
CA GLU A 302 7.88 -11.31 29.74
C GLU A 302 6.79 -11.00 28.70
N ASP A 303 7.09 -10.10 27.76
CA ASP A 303 6.12 -9.63 26.76
C ASP A 303 5.81 -10.65 25.64
N ARG A 304 6.49 -11.81 25.62
CA ARG A 304 6.39 -12.80 24.53
C ARG A 304 6.18 -14.23 25.00
N ARG A 305 5.79 -14.41 26.28
CA ARG A 305 5.48 -15.73 26.86
C ARG A 305 4.40 -16.47 26.09
N GLU A 306 3.38 -15.77 25.62
CA GLU A 306 2.28 -16.37 24.85
C GLU A 306 2.77 -17.01 23.56
N GLU A 307 3.64 -16.34 22.81
CA GLU A 307 4.20 -16.91 21.58
C GLU A 307 5.10 -18.11 21.87
N ILE A 308 5.89 -18.05 22.94
CA ILE A 308 6.74 -19.17 23.38
C ILE A 308 5.88 -20.39 23.73
N VAL A 309 4.83 -20.19 24.51
CA VAL A 309 3.90 -21.26 24.92
C VAL A 309 3.17 -21.82 23.71
N LYS A 310 2.68 -20.97 22.81
CA LYS A 310 2.02 -21.41 21.57
C LYS A 310 2.95 -22.30 20.73
N LEU A 311 4.18 -21.85 20.50
CA LEU A 311 5.16 -22.65 19.74
C LEU A 311 5.51 -23.97 20.44
N ALA A 312 5.64 -23.96 21.77
CA ALA A 312 5.88 -25.17 22.54
C ALA A 312 4.71 -26.17 22.41
N LYS A 313 3.44 -25.71 22.48
CA LYS A 313 2.26 -26.57 22.24
C LYS A 313 2.32 -27.23 20.87
N GLU A 314 2.55 -26.45 19.83
CA GLU A 314 2.64 -26.97 18.45
C GLU A 314 3.74 -28.06 18.32
N ILE A 315 4.87 -27.89 19.00
CA ILE A 315 5.96 -28.88 19.01
C ILE A 315 5.57 -30.17 19.75
N ILE A 316 4.89 -30.05 20.89
CA ILE A 316 4.44 -31.22 21.67
C ILE A 316 3.34 -31.98 20.93
N GLU A 317 2.45 -31.28 20.22
CA GLU A 317 1.44 -31.92 19.36
C GLU A 317 2.09 -32.72 18.22
N GLU A 318 3.13 -32.21 17.59
CA GLU A 318 3.91 -32.94 16.58
C GLU A 318 4.68 -34.14 17.17
N LYS A 319 5.11 -34.05 18.43
CA LYS A 319 5.89 -35.10 19.11
C LYS A 319 5.43 -35.30 20.56
N PRO A 320 4.31 -36.02 20.79
CA PRO A 320 3.70 -36.15 22.12
C PRO A 320 4.57 -36.83 23.19
N THR A 321 5.58 -37.60 22.76
CA THR A 321 6.52 -38.28 23.67
C THR A 321 7.56 -37.33 24.28
N LEU A 322 7.68 -36.10 23.77
CA LEU A 322 8.64 -35.12 24.26
C LEU A 322 8.14 -34.52 25.58
N LYS A 323 9.03 -34.42 26.58
CA LYS A 323 8.71 -33.78 27.86
C LYS A 323 9.12 -32.30 27.81
N THR A 324 8.33 -31.44 28.45
CA THR A 324 8.68 -30.04 28.68
C THR A 324 8.36 -29.61 30.11
N LYS A 325 9.11 -28.61 30.60
CA LYS A 325 8.91 -27.93 31.89
C LYS A 325 7.97 -26.73 31.79
N LEU A 326 7.64 -26.29 30.56
CA LEU A 326 6.74 -25.17 30.35
C LEU A 326 5.31 -25.57 30.74
N ASN A 327 4.61 -24.67 31.43
CA ASN A 327 3.18 -24.85 31.65
C ASN A 327 2.45 -24.54 30.33
N LEU A 328 1.86 -25.57 29.72
CA LEU A 328 1.14 -25.46 28.44
C LEU A 328 -0.37 -25.27 28.62
N GLU A 329 -0.88 -25.29 29.84
CA GLU A 329 -2.23 -24.83 30.15
C GLU A 329 -2.19 -23.30 30.19
N SER A 330 -2.69 -22.64 29.15
CA SER A 330 -2.69 -21.17 29.12
C SER A 330 -3.83 -20.65 29.99
N ASP A 331 -3.52 -19.69 30.86
CA ASP A 331 -4.48 -18.70 31.33
C ASP A 331 -5.26 -18.16 30.12
N ARG A 332 -6.59 -18.17 30.24
CA ARG A 332 -7.52 -17.70 29.21
C ARG A 332 -7.59 -16.18 29.15
#